data_AF-A0AA97B1P4-F1
#
_entry.id   AF-A0AA97B1P4-F1
#
_cell.length_a   1.000
_cell.length_b   1.000
_cell.length_c   1.000
_cell.angle_alpha   90.00
_cell.angle_beta   90.00
_cell.angle_gamma   90.00
#
_symmetry.space_group_name_H-M   'P 1'
#
loop_
_entity.id
_entity.type
_entity.pdbx_description
1 polymer ?
#
loop_
_entity_poly.entity_id
_entity_poly.type
_entity_poly.pdbx_seq_one_letter_code
_entity_poly.pdbx_strand_id
1 'polypeptide(L)'
;MIPTPRQYHRPGQPPVLLLALLCTVGAGARAEVPIQRSFLRLPSSNGHGAVMLDVEQRKVTHFREHLFATEEPVIDAAGNDVLENGQPKVIHARDLLFDAFFGLRSGGTQRWLSTQEADRDASGYAAWAPEKTGGTGLGALVQRVGTLEATTFVFAPQGLPHASFVMALRVRNTGTSAVTGLSAFSLHNFHLGFGRPGVMADLDENGETVELSGNDFVEKGFAGVLVARPLGTVARKSAWLSTTTGSQNAYSVVNGGGGQDLQDFTAQPSAGTGWVTAYQFNLGDIPAGAERWVGVAFAHHGDPAAGATVRQWLTEYAGASGAQALVDAEVARWAAFQTDTVKVPAGMSADEESLLRHSAVVLHMAQVRSRDVYLREFLSRDGEPRRTRFKAPGGTPASLPAWFATRATARCWRACRRGSGRTPGFGTGPTRWRPWPRWACRAMPATRCPTTSTRTVAASSTGVSWSRIRCRRTSSPSRATTASAWRRRTSTRRGRTSSSTASVSSCGRCGTTSGRRATPRWWTRPGPRCPRRWGTRWWRSSTR
;
A
#
# COMPACT_ATOMS: atom_id res chain seq x y z
N MET A 1 -75.86 36.90 -20.17
CA MET A 1 -75.07 36.71 -21.41
C MET A 1 -73.96 37.75 -21.44
N ILE A 2 -72.78 37.36 -21.92
CA ILE A 2 -71.67 38.20 -22.41
C ILE A 2 -71.99 38.51 -23.92
N PRO A 3 -71.45 39.53 -24.66
CA PRO A 3 -70.47 40.61 -24.38
C PRO A 3 -70.86 42.05 -24.89
N THR A 4 -69.86 42.96 -24.95
CA THR A 4 -69.58 43.99 -26.01
C THR A 4 -70.29 45.37 -26.02
N PRO A 5 -69.72 46.44 -26.66
CA PRO A 5 -68.29 46.85 -26.71
C PRO A 5 -68.00 48.41 -26.85
N ARG A 6 -66.69 48.75 -27.01
CA ARG A 6 -66.09 49.87 -27.82
C ARG A 6 -66.12 51.35 -27.37
N GLN A 7 -64.98 51.75 -26.79
CA GLN A 7 -64.02 52.79 -27.23
C GLN A 7 -64.43 53.88 -28.27
N TYR A 8 -64.00 55.13 -28.00
CA TYR A 8 -63.47 56.07 -29.00
C TYR A 8 -62.27 56.91 -28.45
N HIS A 9 -61.17 56.85 -29.21
CA HIS A 9 -60.10 57.83 -29.55
C HIS A 9 -59.95 59.19 -28.81
N ARG A 10 -58.75 59.56 -28.28
CA ARG A 10 -57.54 60.20 -28.91
C ARG A 10 -57.71 61.72 -29.17
N PRO A 11 -56.65 62.58 -29.29
CA PRO A 11 -55.20 62.30 -29.32
C PRO A 11 -54.31 63.19 -28.39
N GLY A 12 -53.00 62.93 -28.38
CA GLY A 12 -51.95 63.81 -27.84
C GLY A 12 -50.56 63.20 -28.11
N GLN A 13 -49.68 63.91 -28.82
CA GLN A 13 -48.39 63.40 -29.33
C GLN A 13 -47.16 64.01 -28.58
N PRO A 14 -45.90 63.61 -28.86
CA PRO A 14 -44.90 63.29 -27.83
C PRO A 14 -43.88 64.42 -27.59
N PRO A 15 -42.83 64.20 -26.75
CA PRO A 15 -41.58 63.69 -27.34
C PRO A 15 -40.69 62.80 -26.43
N VAL A 16 -40.01 61.82 -27.08
CA VAL A 16 -38.56 61.50 -26.94
C VAL A 16 -37.98 61.00 -25.59
N LEU A 17 -36.95 60.14 -25.71
CA LEU A 17 -36.00 59.67 -24.68
C LEU A 17 -36.48 58.65 -23.62
N LEU A 18 -36.37 57.34 -23.93
CA LEU A 18 -35.53 56.37 -23.17
C LEU A 18 -35.56 54.96 -23.81
N LEU A 19 -34.98 54.78 -25.00
CA LEU A 19 -34.83 53.45 -25.63
C LEU A 19 -33.46 53.25 -26.31
N ALA A 20 -32.38 53.56 -25.60
CA ALA A 20 -31.02 53.40 -26.11
C ALA A 20 -29.92 53.33 -25.02
N LEU A 21 -30.02 52.42 -24.03
CA LEU A 21 -28.85 52.05 -23.20
C LEU A 21 -28.96 50.70 -22.47
N LEU A 22 -29.41 49.65 -23.19
CA LEU A 22 -29.47 48.26 -22.68
C LEU A 22 -28.52 47.30 -23.43
N CYS A 23 -27.46 47.87 -24.02
CA CYS A 23 -26.34 47.14 -24.61
C CYS A 23 -25.06 47.48 -23.83
N THR A 24 -24.25 46.46 -23.52
CA THR A 24 -23.16 46.48 -22.52
C THR A 24 -23.69 46.61 -21.08
N VAL A 25 -23.41 45.70 -20.14
CA VAL A 25 -22.35 44.69 -20.08
C VAL A 25 -22.96 43.29 -20.00
N GLY A 26 -22.99 42.58 -21.13
CA GLY A 26 -23.02 41.13 -21.09
C GLY A 26 -21.68 40.66 -20.53
N ALA A 27 -21.60 40.46 -19.21
CA ALA A 27 -20.45 39.81 -18.60
C ALA A 27 -20.32 38.45 -19.28
N GLY A 28 -19.29 38.30 -20.11
CA GLY A 28 -19.09 37.09 -20.88
C GLY A 28 -18.87 35.96 -19.90
N ALA A 29 -19.93 35.18 -19.66
CA ALA A 29 -19.89 33.92 -18.95
C ALA A 29 -19.06 32.96 -19.80
N ARG A 30 -17.73 33.13 -19.72
CA ARG A 30 -16.80 32.08 -20.07
C ARG A 30 -17.16 30.94 -19.14
N ALA A 31 -17.71 29.89 -19.71
CA ALA A 31 -17.75 28.60 -19.05
C ALA A 31 -16.29 28.28 -18.74
N GLU A 32 -15.89 28.53 -17.49
CA GLU A 32 -14.61 28.07 -16.97
C GLU A 32 -14.60 26.56 -17.19
N VAL A 33 -13.66 26.08 -18.00
CA VAL A 33 -13.60 24.67 -18.38
C VAL A 33 -13.54 23.88 -17.08
N PRO A 34 -14.52 23.00 -16.78
CA PRO A 34 -14.59 22.34 -15.49
C PRO A 34 -13.26 21.69 -15.17
N ILE A 35 -12.62 22.08 -14.07
CA ILE A 35 -11.22 21.77 -13.77
C ILE A 35 -11.04 20.25 -13.78
N GLN A 36 -10.46 19.72 -14.86
CA GLN A 36 -10.29 18.29 -15.03
C GLN A 36 -9.13 17.81 -14.16
N ARG A 37 -9.43 16.88 -13.26
CA ARG A 37 -8.44 16.26 -12.38
C ARG A 37 -7.42 15.47 -13.20
N SER A 38 -6.21 16.01 -13.30
CA SER A 38 -5.14 15.43 -14.14
C SER A 38 -4.47 14.19 -13.54
N PHE A 39 -4.68 13.90 -12.25
CA PHE A 39 -4.06 12.78 -11.55
C PHE A 39 -5.09 12.03 -10.67
N LEU A 40 -5.24 10.73 -10.93
CA LEU A 40 -6.15 9.81 -10.21
C LEU A 40 -5.41 8.83 -9.28
N ARG A 41 -4.08 8.98 -9.16
CA ARG A 41 -3.20 8.18 -8.31
C ARG A 41 -2.87 8.92 -7.02
N LEU A 42 -3.12 8.28 -5.89
CA LEU A 42 -3.03 8.85 -4.55
C LEU A 42 -1.95 8.11 -3.74
N PRO A 43 -0.69 8.60 -3.77
CA PRO A 43 0.38 8.03 -2.96
C PRO A 43 0.19 8.36 -1.47
N SER A 44 0.45 7.38 -0.61
CA SER A 44 0.57 7.58 0.84
C SER A 44 1.90 6.99 1.33
N SER A 45 2.58 7.70 2.22
CA SER A 45 3.87 7.27 2.78
C SER A 45 4.06 7.74 4.22
N ASN A 46 4.60 6.85 5.05
CA ASN A 46 5.08 7.14 6.40
C ASN A 46 6.60 7.37 6.46
N GLY A 47 7.27 7.37 5.29
CA GLY A 47 8.72 7.48 5.16
C GLY A 47 9.48 6.17 5.31
N HIS A 48 8.81 5.07 5.63
CA HIS A 48 9.40 3.73 5.70
C HIS A 48 9.00 2.90 4.48
N GLY A 49 7.73 2.95 4.07
CA GLY A 49 7.22 2.42 2.80
C GLY A 49 6.24 3.39 2.14
N ALA A 50 5.76 3.04 0.95
CA ALA A 50 4.76 3.83 0.23
C ALA A 50 3.71 2.94 -0.45
N VAL A 51 2.45 3.36 -0.42
CA VAL A 51 1.31 2.67 -1.05
C VAL A 51 0.63 3.60 -2.06
N MET A 52 0.07 3.04 -3.14
CA MET A 52 -0.64 3.80 -4.17
C MET A 52 -2.09 3.32 -4.32
N LEU A 53 -3.05 4.20 -4.04
CA LEU A 53 -4.45 4.01 -4.44
C LEU A 53 -4.68 4.64 -5.82
N ASP A 54 -5.10 3.84 -6.79
CA ASP A 54 -5.48 4.31 -8.13
C ASP A 54 -7.02 4.38 -8.23
N VAL A 55 -7.56 5.60 -8.32
CA VAL A 55 -9.01 5.88 -8.38
C VAL A 55 -9.60 5.50 -9.74
N GLU A 56 -8.78 5.40 -10.80
CA GLU A 56 -9.23 4.97 -12.13
C GLU A 56 -9.34 3.45 -12.21
N GLN A 57 -8.34 2.75 -11.69
CA GLN A 57 -8.33 1.29 -11.56
C GLN A 57 -9.11 0.76 -10.35
N ARG A 58 -9.58 1.66 -9.47
CA ARG A 58 -10.44 1.38 -8.32
C ARG A 58 -9.85 0.37 -7.33
N LYS A 59 -8.52 0.41 -7.17
CA LYS A 59 -7.75 -0.53 -6.37
C LYS A 59 -6.43 0.09 -5.89
N VAL A 60 -5.81 -0.54 -4.90
CA VAL A 60 -4.41 -0.32 -4.58
C VAL A 60 -3.58 -1.04 -5.65
N THR A 61 -2.61 -0.37 -6.26
CA THR A 61 -1.82 -0.91 -7.39
C THR A 61 -0.33 -1.03 -7.13
N HIS A 62 0.17 -0.45 -6.03
CA HIS A 62 1.59 -0.48 -5.68
C HIS A 62 1.75 -0.48 -4.15
N PHE A 63 2.70 -1.25 -3.64
CA PHE A 63 3.19 -1.18 -2.27
C PHE A 63 4.71 -1.37 -2.26
N ARG A 64 5.42 -0.25 -2.14
CA ARG A 64 6.87 -0.18 -2.24
C ARG A 64 7.47 -0.27 -0.85
N GLU A 65 8.39 -1.23 -0.67
CA GLU A 65 9.12 -1.47 0.59
C GLU A 65 9.96 -0.27 1.04
N HIS A 66 10.22 0.67 0.11
CA HIS A 66 11.00 1.86 0.33
C HIS A 66 10.51 3.00 -0.57
N LEU A 67 10.53 4.23 -0.05
CA LEU A 67 10.03 5.41 -0.76
C LEU A 67 10.83 5.70 -2.05
N PHE A 68 12.16 5.63 -2.01
CA PHE A 68 12.98 5.87 -3.20
C PHE A 68 12.89 4.74 -4.23
N ALA A 69 12.98 5.11 -5.50
CA ALA A 69 13.02 4.23 -6.68
C ALA A 69 14.24 3.28 -6.74
N THR A 70 15.29 3.60 -5.99
CA THR A 70 16.63 3.03 -6.10
C THR A 70 17.19 2.73 -4.72
N GLU A 71 17.79 1.55 -4.56
CA GLU A 71 18.54 1.14 -3.37
C GLU A 71 20.00 1.61 -3.44
N GLU A 72 20.73 1.20 -4.49
CA GLU A 72 22.14 1.54 -4.74
C GLU A 72 22.50 1.41 -6.23
N PRO A 73 23.61 2.00 -6.70
CA PRO A 73 24.19 1.69 -8.01
C PRO A 73 24.64 0.22 -8.10
N VAL A 74 24.52 -0.38 -9.29
CA VAL A 74 25.11 -1.70 -9.59
C VAL A 74 26.62 -1.56 -9.65
N ILE A 75 27.35 -2.45 -8.97
CA ILE A 75 28.82 -2.45 -8.93
C ILE A 75 29.43 -3.73 -9.51
N ASP A 76 30.55 -3.57 -10.21
CA ASP A 76 31.20 -4.63 -10.99
C ASP A 76 32.11 -5.57 -10.16
N ALA A 77 32.87 -6.42 -10.86
CA ALA A 77 33.84 -7.34 -10.30
C ALA A 77 34.95 -6.66 -9.48
N ALA A 78 35.30 -5.41 -9.80
CA ALA A 78 36.36 -4.61 -9.17
C ALA A 78 35.83 -3.54 -8.19
N GLY A 79 34.52 -3.34 -8.11
CA GLY A 79 33.86 -2.36 -7.22
C GLY A 79 33.49 -1.02 -7.88
N ASN A 80 33.69 -0.90 -9.20
CA ASN A 80 33.32 0.29 -9.97
C ASN A 80 31.81 0.33 -10.22
N ASP A 81 31.25 1.52 -10.43
CA ASP A 81 29.85 1.64 -10.86
C ASP A 81 29.69 1.16 -12.30
N VAL A 82 28.72 0.29 -12.54
CA VAL A 82 28.30 -0.08 -13.90
C VAL A 82 27.50 1.07 -14.48
N LEU A 83 27.93 1.58 -15.65
CA LEU A 83 27.23 2.66 -16.36
C LEU A 83 26.43 2.11 -17.54
N GLU A 84 25.22 2.62 -17.73
CA GLU A 84 24.33 2.32 -18.85
C GLU A 84 23.86 3.66 -19.45
N ASN A 85 24.08 3.88 -20.75
CA ASN A 85 23.80 5.15 -21.44
C ASN A 85 24.41 6.41 -20.77
N GLY A 86 25.59 6.26 -20.15
CA GLY A 86 26.29 7.34 -19.45
C GLY A 86 25.76 7.67 -18.05
N GLN A 87 24.79 6.92 -17.54
CA GLN A 87 24.26 7.05 -16.18
C GLN A 87 24.58 5.79 -15.36
N PRO A 88 24.72 5.86 -14.02
CA PRO A 88 24.86 4.67 -13.19
C PRO A 88 23.64 3.76 -13.37
N LYS A 89 23.88 2.49 -13.69
CA LYS A 89 22.86 1.45 -13.61
C LYS A 89 22.50 1.27 -12.14
N VAL A 90 21.21 1.12 -11.84
CA VAL A 90 20.68 1.13 -10.47
C VAL A 90 19.97 -0.18 -10.12
N ILE A 91 20.07 -0.55 -8.85
CA ILE A 91 19.25 -1.59 -8.23
C ILE A 91 17.95 -0.93 -7.77
N HIS A 92 16.83 -1.30 -8.37
CA HIS A 92 15.52 -0.78 -8.00
C HIS A 92 15.03 -1.39 -6.68
N ALA A 93 14.40 -0.55 -5.85
CA ALA A 93 13.66 -1.00 -4.68
C ALA A 93 12.32 -1.62 -5.11
N ARG A 94 11.93 -2.73 -4.48
CA ARG A 94 10.86 -3.61 -4.96
C ARG A 94 9.48 -2.99 -4.78
N ASP A 95 8.59 -3.31 -5.71
CA ASP A 95 7.16 -3.13 -5.57
C ASP A 95 6.54 -4.50 -5.27
N LEU A 96 5.87 -4.62 -4.14
CA LEU A 96 5.50 -5.90 -3.54
C LEU A 96 4.05 -6.32 -3.86
N LEU A 97 3.26 -5.44 -4.46
CA LEU A 97 1.82 -5.62 -4.63
C LEU A 97 1.45 -5.43 -6.10
N PHE A 98 0.77 -6.43 -6.65
CA PHE A 98 0.12 -6.33 -7.97
C PHE A 98 -1.22 -5.61 -7.84
N ASP A 99 -2.11 -6.09 -6.95
CA ASP A 99 -3.27 -5.32 -6.51
C ASP A 99 -3.89 -5.74 -5.16
N ALA A 100 -4.57 -4.79 -4.52
CA ALA A 100 -5.46 -5.06 -3.40
C ALA A 100 -6.72 -4.20 -3.49
N PHE A 101 -7.88 -4.79 -3.20
CA PHE A 101 -9.17 -4.08 -3.24
C PHE A 101 -10.23 -4.81 -2.40
N PHE A 102 -11.36 -4.14 -2.17
CA PHE A 102 -12.51 -4.73 -1.50
C PHE A 102 -13.58 -5.24 -2.48
N GLY A 103 -14.45 -6.11 -2.00
CA GLY A 103 -15.69 -6.56 -2.62
C GLY A 103 -16.84 -6.47 -1.63
N LEU A 104 -18.07 -6.56 -2.15
CA LEU A 104 -19.30 -6.42 -1.36
C LEU A 104 -20.38 -7.42 -1.82
N ARG A 105 -21.01 -8.10 -0.85
CA ARG A 105 -22.24 -8.88 -0.98
C ARG A 105 -23.40 -8.09 -0.38
N SER A 106 -24.44 -7.83 -1.17
CA SER A 106 -25.64 -7.10 -0.78
C SER A 106 -26.79 -7.43 -1.73
N GLY A 107 -28.01 -7.61 -1.22
CA GLY A 107 -29.18 -7.88 -2.06
C GLY A 107 -29.10 -9.19 -2.85
N GLY A 108 -28.53 -10.24 -2.25
CA GLY A 108 -28.40 -11.58 -2.87
C GLY A 108 -27.32 -11.69 -3.96
N THR A 109 -26.61 -10.61 -4.29
CA THR A 109 -25.53 -10.57 -5.29
C THR A 109 -24.22 -10.13 -4.63
N GLN A 110 -23.09 -10.68 -5.06
CA GLN A 110 -21.77 -10.22 -4.67
C GLN A 110 -20.90 -9.76 -5.85
N ARG A 111 -19.97 -8.83 -5.62
CA ARG A 111 -19.09 -8.26 -6.65
C ARG A 111 -17.82 -7.68 -6.05
N TRP A 112 -16.77 -7.57 -6.86
CA TRP A 112 -15.59 -6.76 -6.50
C TRP A 112 -15.89 -5.28 -6.69
N LEU A 113 -15.45 -4.43 -5.77
CA LEU A 113 -15.65 -2.99 -5.91
C LEU A 113 -14.76 -2.40 -7.01
N SER A 114 -13.65 -3.06 -7.39
CA SER A 114 -12.85 -2.67 -8.55
C SER A 114 -13.65 -2.63 -9.87
N THR A 115 -14.77 -3.35 -9.99
CA THR A 115 -15.68 -3.28 -11.15
C THR A 115 -16.82 -2.26 -11.00
N GLN A 116 -16.93 -1.57 -9.87
CA GLN A 116 -17.94 -0.54 -9.60
C GLN A 116 -17.38 0.85 -9.95
N GLU A 117 -18.14 1.70 -10.62
CA GLU A 117 -17.67 3.05 -10.93
C GLU A 117 -17.36 3.88 -9.67
N ALA A 118 -16.30 4.69 -9.77
CA ALA A 118 -15.86 5.59 -8.71
C ALA A 118 -16.58 6.93 -8.79
N ASP A 119 -17.07 7.41 -7.64
CA ASP A 119 -17.47 8.80 -7.46
C ASP A 119 -16.19 9.64 -7.39
N ARG A 120 -15.73 10.13 -8.55
CA ARG A 120 -14.42 10.82 -8.70
C ARG A 120 -14.34 12.16 -7.96
N ASP A 121 -15.50 12.76 -7.66
CA ASP A 121 -15.63 14.04 -6.96
C ASP A 121 -15.65 13.83 -5.43
N ALA A 122 -16.29 12.75 -4.96
CA ALA A 122 -16.21 12.34 -3.55
C ALA A 122 -14.89 11.61 -3.20
N SER A 123 -14.16 11.08 -4.19
CA SER A 123 -12.87 10.40 -3.99
C SER A 123 -11.70 11.39 -3.97
N GLY A 124 -10.72 11.21 -3.08
CA GLY A 124 -9.64 12.18 -2.89
C GLY A 124 -8.72 11.82 -1.74
N TYR A 125 -8.02 12.81 -1.19
CA TYR A 125 -7.46 12.67 0.15
C TYR A 125 -8.55 12.97 1.18
N ALA A 126 -8.62 12.21 2.27
CA ALA A 126 -9.54 12.46 3.36
C ALA A 126 -9.28 13.83 4.00
N ALA A 127 -10.34 14.45 4.53
CA ALA A 127 -10.27 15.73 5.23
C ALA A 127 -9.53 15.59 6.57
N TRP A 128 -8.68 16.57 6.92
CA TRP A 128 -8.00 16.62 8.23
C TRP A 128 -8.87 17.20 9.35
N ALA A 129 -9.95 17.89 8.99
CA ALA A 129 -10.93 18.50 9.89
C ALA A 129 -12.28 18.65 9.16
N PRO A 130 -13.40 18.85 9.89
CA PRO A 130 -14.67 19.25 9.28
C PRO A 130 -14.51 20.47 8.36
N GLU A 131 -15.34 20.56 7.32
CA GLU A 131 -15.36 21.64 6.32
C GLU A 131 -14.05 21.82 5.50
N LYS A 132 -13.02 20.99 5.71
CA LYS A 132 -11.79 21.00 4.91
C LYS A 132 -11.82 19.92 3.83
N THR A 133 -11.11 20.15 2.74
CA THR A 133 -10.89 19.18 1.67
C THR A 133 -9.44 18.70 1.70
N GLY A 134 -9.22 17.39 1.75
CA GLY A 134 -7.88 16.82 1.83
C GLY A 134 -7.06 17.28 3.05
N GLY A 135 -5.77 17.54 2.84
CA GLY A 135 -4.83 17.91 3.91
C GLY A 135 -4.41 16.75 4.83
N THR A 136 -4.70 15.50 4.45
CA THR A 136 -4.15 14.28 5.05
C THR A 136 -3.41 13.44 4.00
N GLY A 137 -2.64 12.46 4.45
CA GLY A 137 -2.06 11.42 3.61
C GLY A 137 -2.95 10.19 3.41
N LEU A 138 -4.24 10.23 3.76
CA LEU A 138 -5.17 9.11 3.55
C LEU A 138 -5.86 9.25 2.20
N GLY A 139 -5.62 8.33 1.27
CA GLY A 139 -6.43 8.21 0.06
C GLY A 139 -7.81 7.65 0.41
N ALA A 140 -8.87 8.16 -0.22
CA ALA A 140 -10.25 7.73 -0.07
C ALA A 140 -10.87 7.53 -1.46
N LEU A 141 -11.36 6.31 -1.72
CA LEU A 141 -12.10 5.93 -2.93
C LEU A 141 -13.56 5.68 -2.54
N VAL A 142 -14.48 6.47 -3.10
CA VAL A 142 -15.92 6.42 -2.84
C VAL A 142 -16.62 5.75 -4.02
N GLN A 143 -17.46 4.75 -3.73
CA GLN A 143 -18.19 3.96 -4.71
C GLN A 143 -19.60 3.69 -4.19
N ARG A 144 -20.59 3.54 -5.09
CA ARG A 144 -21.99 3.31 -4.70
C ARG A 144 -22.50 1.98 -5.24
N VAL A 145 -23.18 1.21 -4.39
CA VAL A 145 -23.81 -0.08 -4.70
C VAL A 145 -25.26 -0.02 -4.23
N GLY A 146 -26.17 0.44 -5.09
CA GLY A 146 -27.55 0.74 -4.70
C GLY A 146 -27.59 1.85 -3.65
N THR A 147 -28.20 1.58 -2.50
CA THR A 147 -28.27 2.50 -1.34
C THR A 147 -27.05 2.39 -0.40
N LEU A 148 -26.00 1.66 -0.78
CA LEU A 148 -24.78 1.54 0.00
C LEU A 148 -23.69 2.44 -0.59
N GLU A 149 -23.15 3.32 0.24
CA GLU A 149 -21.89 4.02 -0.03
C GLU A 149 -20.75 3.20 0.57
N ALA A 150 -19.81 2.79 -0.28
CA ALA A 150 -18.58 2.11 0.09
C ALA A 150 -17.41 3.09 -0.03
N THR A 151 -16.73 3.39 1.09
CA THR A 151 -15.53 4.23 1.12
C THR A 151 -14.32 3.37 1.49
N THR A 152 -13.40 3.19 0.55
CA THR A 152 -12.11 2.54 0.77
C THR A 152 -11.06 3.58 1.14
N PHE A 153 -10.59 3.55 2.37
CA PHE A 153 -9.47 4.36 2.87
C PHE A 153 -8.16 3.58 2.74
N VAL A 154 -7.11 4.23 2.24
CA VAL A 154 -5.78 3.64 2.03
C VAL A 154 -4.71 4.61 2.51
N PHE A 155 -3.85 4.15 3.42
CA PHE A 155 -2.76 4.99 3.95
C PHE A 155 -1.57 4.19 4.47
N ALA A 156 -0.38 4.78 4.38
CA ALA A 156 0.80 4.34 5.11
C ALA A 156 0.79 5.00 6.51
N PRO A 157 0.57 4.25 7.61
CA PRO A 157 0.34 4.81 8.93
C PRO A 157 1.58 5.53 9.49
N GLN A 158 1.44 6.81 9.86
CA GLN A 158 2.48 7.58 10.54
C GLN A 158 2.83 7.01 11.93
N GLY A 159 1.90 6.27 12.54
CA GLY A 159 2.08 5.63 13.86
C GLY A 159 2.87 4.31 13.87
N LEU A 160 3.26 3.77 12.71
CA LEU A 160 3.97 2.49 12.58
C LEU A 160 5.28 2.71 11.80
N PRO A 161 6.47 2.66 12.44
CA PRO A 161 7.75 3.05 11.82
C PRO A 161 8.36 1.96 10.93
N HIS A 162 7.54 1.31 10.11
CA HIS A 162 7.91 0.19 9.23
C HIS A 162 7.20 0.31 7.87
N ALA A 163 7.73 -0.36 6.84
CA ALA A 163 7.06 -0.45 5.54
C ALA A 163 5.71 -1.13 5.73
N SER A 164 4.63 -0.36 5.60
CA SER A 164 3.29 -0.77 6.01
C SER A 164 2.21 0.08 5.34
N PHE A 165 1.00 -0.46 5.27
CA PHE A 165 -0.19 0.29 4.91
C PHE A 165 -1.45 -0.30 5.55
N VAL A 166 -2.50 0.50 5.65
CA VAL A 166 -3.83 0.08 6.06
C VAL A 166 -4.77 0.27 4.88
N MET A 167 -5.61 -0.73 4.64
CA MET A 167 -6.75 -0.66 3.73
C MET A 167 -8.02 -0.87 4.57
N ALA A 168 -8.89 0.13 4.66
CA ALA A 168 -10.11 0.10 5.48
C ALA A 168 -11.35 0.40 4.62
N LEU A 169 -12.44 -0.32 4.86
CA LEU A 169 -13.72 -0.14 4.18
C LEU A 169 -14.76 0.35 5.18
N ARG A 170 -15.32 1.53 4.92
CA ARG A 170 -16.60 1.96 5.48
C ARG A 170 -17.71 1.56 4.52
N VAL A 171 -18.75 0.89 5.02
CA VAL A 171 -20.00 0.68 4.28
C VAL A 171 -21.12 1.40 5.03
N ARG A 172 -21.67 2.45 4.41
CA ARG A 172 -22.75 3.26 4.97
C ARG A 172 -24.03 3.06 4.17
N ASN A 173 -25.15 2.85 4.85
CA ASN A 173 -26.46 2.80 4.23
C ASN A 173 -27.04 4.22 4.12
N THR A 174 -27.14 4.73 2.90
CA THR A 174 -27.72 6.04 2.58
C THR A 174 -29.21 5.96 2.24
N GLY A 175 -29.80 4.76 2.23
CA GLY A 175 -31.23 4.53 2.03
C GLY A 175 -32.07 4.72 3.28
N THR A 176 -33.40 4.68 3.10
CA THR A 176 -34.41 4.85 4.16
C THR A 176 -34.81 3.56 4.87
N SER A 177 -34.31 2.41 4.41
CA SER A 177 -34.60 1.07 4.96
C SER A 177 -33.30 0.35 5.31
N ALA A 178 -33.35 -0.58 6.26
CA ALA A 178 -32.19 -1.42 6.59
C ALA A 178 -31.81 -2.32 5.40
N VAL A 179 -30.51 -2.50 5.15
CA VAL A 179 -30.01 -3.49 4.20
C VAL A 179 -29.45 -4.66 4.99
N THR A 180 -29.92 -5.87 4.70
CA THR A 180 -29.68 -7.07 5.51
C THR A 180 -28.62 -7.99 4.91
N GLY A 181 -27.98 -8.79 5.78
CA GLY A 181 -27.09 -9.89 5.38
C GLY A 181 -25.84 -9.46 4.58
N LEU A 182 -25.30 -8.26 4.83
CA LEU A 182 -24.12 -7.79 4.11
C LEU A 182 -22.89 -8.64 4.45
N SER A 183 -22.00 -8.76 3.47
CA SER A 183 -20.63 -9.21 3.69
C SER A 183 -19.66 -8.39 2.86
N ALA A 184 -18.50 -8.09 3.42
CA ALA A 184 -17.40 -7.46 2.72
C ALA A 184 -16.30 -8.49 2.47
N PHE A 185 -15.60 -8.35 1.36
CA PHE A 185 -14.44 -9.16 1.01
C PHE A 185 -13.22 -8.25 0.86
N SER A 186 -12.04 -8.67 1.26
CA SER A 186 -10.78 -8.06 0.82
C SER A 186 -9.98 -9.06 0.02
N LEU A 187 -9.39 -8.64 -1.09
CA LEU A 187 -8.43 -9.40 -1.90
C LEU A 187 -7.07 -8.71 -1.84
N HIS A 188 -6.02 -9.50 -1.67
CA HIS A 188 -4.63 -9.06 -1.54
C HIS A 188 -3.77 -9.97 -2.43
N ASN A 189 -3.25 -9.42 -3.53
CA ASN A 189 -2.36 -10.09 -4.47
C ASN A 189 -0.96 -9.46 -4.37
N PHE A 190 -0.11 -10.05 -3.54
CA PHE A 190 1.28 -9.64 -3.37
C PHE A 190 2.17 -10.50 -4.27
N HIS A 191 3.21 -9.88 -4.82
CA HIS A 191 4.27 -10.59 -5.52
C HIS A 191 5.53 -10.46 -4.66
N LEU A 192 5.85 -11.51 -3.91
CA LEU A 192 7.05 -11.62 -3.07
C LEU A 192 8.10 -12.56 -3.65
N GLY A 193 7.88 -13.13 -4.84
CA GLY A 193 8.85 -13.95 -5.55
C GLY A 193 10.08 -13.19 -6.05
N PHE A 194 10.71 -13.71 -7.09
CA PHE A 194 12.01 -13.22 -7.56
C PHE A 194 11.88 -11.93 -8.40
N GLY A 195 13.01 -11.25 -8.66
CA GLY A 195 13.06 -10.09 -9.54
C GLY A 195 13.25 -8.73 -8.87
N ARG A 196 13.52 -7.72 -9.71
CA ARG A 196 13.58 -6.28 -9.42
C ARG A 196 13.25 -5.46 -10.69
N PRO A 197 12.06 -5.62 -11.30
CA PRO A 197 11.86 -5.26 -12.70
C PRO A 197 11.69 -3.75 -12.96
N GLY A 198 11.54 -2.93 -11.91
CA GLY A 198 11.57 -1.48 -12.04
C GLY A 198 10.94 -0.77 -10.86
N VAL A 199 10.72 0.54 -11.02
CA VAL A 199 10.13 1.42 -9.99
C VAL A 199 8.63 1.20 -9.81
N MET A 200 7.96 0.72 -10.87
CA MET A 200 6.51 0.60 -11.03
C MET A 200 6.17 -0.71 -11.77
N ALA A 201 6.97 -1.76 -11.54
CA ALA A 201 6.81 -3.06 -12.16
C ALA A 201 6.90 -4.13 -11.07
N ASP A 202 5.92 -5.02 -11.08
CA ASP A 202 5.67 -6.02 -10.05
C ASP A 202 6.71 -7.15 -10.13
N LEU A 203 7.05 -7.77 -9.00
CA LEU A 203 7.99 -8.89 -8.99
C LEU A 203 7.44 -10.11 -9.77
N ASP A 204 8.33 -11.06 -10.10
CA ASP A 204 7.90 -12.39 -10.52
C ASP A 204 7.16 -13.04 -9.34
N GLU A 205 6.03 -13.69 -9.62
CA GLU A 205 5.14 -14.29 -8.61
C GLU A 205 5.60 -15.69 -8.12
N ASN A 206 6.89 -16.04 -8.25
CA ASN A 206 7.36 -17.43 -8.18
C ASN A 206 8.11 -17.81 -6.89
N GLY A 207 7.79 -18.99 -6.34
CA GLY A 207 8.42 -19.54 -5.14
C GLY A 207 7.85 -19.01 -3.82
N GLU A 208 6.76 -18.25 -3.89
CA GLU A 208 6.05 -17.67 -2.75
C GLU A 208 5.37 -18.75 -1.90
N THR A 209 5.24 -18.48 -0.60
CA THR A 209 4.55 -19.36 0.34
C THR A 209 3.63 -18.54 1.24
N VAL A 210 2.33 -18.89 1.24
CA VAL A 210 1.33 -18.37 2.20
C VAL A 210 1.15 -19.34 3.35
N GLU A 211 1.18 -18.82 4.58
CA GLU A 211 0.77 -19.53 5.80
C GLU A 211 -0.28 -18.73 6.58
N LEU A 212 -1.11 -19.44 7.36
CA LEU A 212 -2.02 -18.81 8.33
C LEU A 212 -1.45 -18.91 9.74
N SER A 213 -1.30 -17.76 10.39
CA SER A 213 -0.95 -17.64 11.80
C SER A 213 -2.16 -17.09 12.57
N GLY A 214 -3.04 -17.98 13.02
CA GLY A 214 -4.30 -17.59 13.66
C GLY A 214 -5.22 -16.92 12.64
N ASN A 215 -5.34 -15.59 12.70
CA ASN A 215 -6.08 -14.80 11.72
C ASN A 215 -5.20 -13.95 10.80
N ASP A 216 -3.88 -13.92 11.00
CA ASP A 216 -2.96 -13.25 10.08
C ASP A 216 -2.58 -14.19 8.93
N PHE A 217 -2.68 -13.74 7.68
CA PHE A 217 -1.89 -14.32 6.59
C PHE A 217 -0.45 -13.82 6.71
N VAL A 218 0.49 -14.74 6.52
CA VAL A 218 1.92 -14.44 6.41
C VAL A 218 2.38 -14.99 5.08
N GLU A 219 2.82 -14.11 4.20
CA GLU A 219 3.33 -14.47 2.88
C GLU A 219 4.85 -14.25 2.85
N LYS A 220 5.57 -15.20 2.26
CA LYS A 220 7.05 -15.22 2.24
C LYS A 220 7.54 -15.52 0.83
N GLY A 221 8.61 -14.85 0.43
CA GLY A 221 9.30 -15.13 -0.83
C GLY A 221 10.71 -14.55 -0.86
N PHE A 222 11.27 -14.36 -2.05
CA PHE A 222 12.58 -13.71 -2.18
C PHE A 222 12.57 -12.25 -1.70
N ALA A 223 11.44 -11.55 -1.87
CA ALA A 223 11.21 -10.16 -1.48
C ALA A 223 11.21 -9.91 0.03
N GLY A 224 11.10 -10.97 0.85
CA GLY A 224 11.00 -10.89 2.30
C GLY A 224 9.74 -11.58 2.82
N VAL A 225 9.16 -11.01 3.87
CA VAL A 225 7.90 -11.46 4.47
C VAL A 225 6.93 -10.29 4.57
N LEU A 226 5.68 -10.55 4.24
CA LEU A 226 4.56 -9.63 4.44
C LEU A 226 3.51 -10.30 5.34
N VAL A 227 2.90 -9.50 6.21
CA VAL A 227 1.83 -9.96 7.10
C VAL A 227 0.60 -9.11 6.87
N ALA A 228 -0.54 -9.77 6.62
CA ALA A 228 -1.84 -9.14 6.43
C ALA A 228 -2.75 -9.45 7.63
N ARG A 229 -2.96 -8.47 8.52
CA ARG A 229 -3.82 -8.60 9.71
C ARG A 229 -5.22 -8.04 9.45
N PRO A 230 -6.30 -8.82 9.65
CA PRO A 230 -7.65 -8.31 9.52
C PRO A 230 -8.03 -7.36 10.67
N LEU A 231 -8.75 -6.29 10.34
CA LEU A 231 -9.23 -5.26 11.25
C LEU A 231 -10.75 -5.39 11.47
N GLY A 232 -11.14 -6.52 12.05
CA GLY A 232 -12.54 -6.88 12.30
C GLY A 232 -12.73 -8.41 12.42
N THR A 233 -13.93 -8.84 12.80
CA THR A 233 -14.25 -10.27 12.90
C THR A 233 -14.32 -10.91 11.51
N VAL A 234 -13.34 -11.76 11.21
CA VAL A 234 -13.29 -12.52 9.96
C VAL A 234 -14.23 -13.72 10.03
N ALA A 235 -15.02 -13.90 8.97
CA ALA A 235 -15.90 -15.05 8.77
C ALA A 235 -15.21 -16.17 7.97
N ARG A 236 -14.41 -15.84 6.94
CA ARG A 236 -13.65 -16.79 6.12
C ARG A 236 -12.26 -16.27 5.79
N LYS A 237 -11.28 -17.17 5.68
CA LYS A 237 -9.89 -16.87 5.30
C LYS A 237 -9.54 -17.72 4.09
N SER A 238 -9.45 -17.12 2.90
CA SER A 238 -9.21 -17.86 1.66
C SER A 238 -7.83 -17.52 1.07
N ALA A 239 -7.17 -18.49 0.45
CA ALA A 239 -5.96 -18.28 -0.33
C ALA A 239 -5.89 -19.31 -1.46
N TRP A 240 -5.41 -18.89 -2.62
CA TRP A 240 -5.36 -19.71 -3.83
C TRP A 240 -4.18 -19.32 -4.73
N LEU A 241 -3.78 -20.23 -5.61
CA LEU A 241 -2.76 -19.99 -6.65
C LEU A 241 -3.39 -19.42 -7.92
N SER A 242 -2.63 -18.72 -8.75
CA SER A 242 -3.10 -18.13 -10.02
C SER A 242 -3.71 -19.15 -11.00
N THR A 243 -3.31 -20.43 -10.89
CA THR A 243 -3.87 -21.56 -11.66
C THR A 243 -5.17 -22.17 -11.10
N THR A 244 -5.62 -21.72 -9.92
CA THR A 244 -6.81 -22.25 -9.24
C THR A 244 -8.08 -21.74 -9.92
N THR A 245 -9.10 -22.59 -10.07
CA THR A 245 -10.36 -22.24 -10.76
C THR A 245 -11.59 -22.65 -9.94
N GLY A 246 -12.77 -22.16 -10.33
CA GLY A 246 -14.03 -22.50 -9.68
C GLY A 246 -14.14 -21.97 -8.24
N SER A 247 -14.81 -22.73 -7.36
CA SER A 247 -15.13 -22.31 -5.99
C SER A 247 -13.91 -22.20 -5.06
N GLN A 248 -12.76 -22.79 -5.44
CA GLN A 248 -11.50 -22.67 -4.71
C GLN A 248 -10.81 -21.32 -4.96
N ASN A 249 -11.17 -20.60 -6.02
CA ASN A 249 -10.64 -19.28 -6.35
C ASN A 249 -11.62 -18.20 -5.85
N ALA A 250 -11.25 -17.48 -4.79
CA ALA A 250 -12.15 -16.48 -4.20
C ALA A 250 -12.45 -15.31 -5.16
N TYR A 251 -11.53 -14.96 -6.07
CA TYR A 251 -11.81 -13.99 -7.13
C TYR A 251 -12.96 -14.48 -8.02
N SER A 252 -12.93 -15.74 -8.47
CA SER A 252 -14.02 -16.35 -9.25
C SER A 252 -15.33 -16.42 -8.47
N VAL A 253 -15.29 -16.79 -7.18
CA VAL A 253 -16.48 -16.86 -6.30
C VAL A 253 -17.16 -15.48 -6.20
N VAL A 254 -16.40 -14.42 -5.95
CA VAL A 254 -16.98 -13.08 -5.78
C VAL A 254 -17.36 -12.43 -7.12
N ASN A 255 -16.56 -12.64 -8.17
CA ASN A 255 -16.85 -12.11 -9.51
C ASN A 255 -18.02 -12.85 -10.19
N GLY A 256 -18.34 -14.08 -9.77
CA GLY A 256 -19.46 -14.88 -10.29
C GLY A 256 -20.85 -14.38 -9.91
N GLY A 257 -20.99 -13.29 -9.15
CA GLY A 257 -22.27 -12.65 -8.86
C GLY A 257 -23.14 -13.33 -7.79
N GLY A 258 -22.83 -14.56 -7.39
CA GLY A 258 -23.67 -15.38 -6.49
C GLY A 258 -23.73 -14.92 -5.03
N GLY A 259 -24.22 -15.81 -4.17
CA GLY A 259 -24.25 -15.62 -2.70
C GLY A 259 -23.26 -16.51 -1.94
N GLN A 260 -22.30 -17.14 -2.61
CA GLN A 260 -21.41 -18.13 -2.02
C GLN A 260 -20.37 -17.48 -1.08
N ASP A 261 -20.22 -18.04 0.12
CA ASP A 261 -19.10 -17.75 1.03
C ASP A 261 -17.76 -18.18 0.40
N LEU A 262 -16.67 -17.54 0.82
CA LEU A 262 -15.33 -17.96 0.44
C LEU A 262 -14.98 -19.33 1.05
N GLN A 263 -14.29 -20.17 0.29
CA GLN A 263 -13.74 -21.42 0.81
C GLN A 263 -12.55 -21.13 1.74
N ASP A 264 -12.55 -21.71 2.95
CA ASP A 264 -11.46 -21.55 3.91
C ASP A 264 -10.18 -22.27 3.45
N PHE A 265 -9.06 -21.55 3.59
CA PHE A 265 -7.71 -22.03 3.33
C PHE A 265 -7.31 -23.05 4.39
N THR A 266 -7.15 -24.29 3.94
CA THR A 266 -6.91 -25.47 4.78
C THR A 266 -5.65 -26.24 4.36
N ALA A 267 -4.99 -25.81 3.28
CA ALA A 267 -3.74 -26.40 2.81
C ALA A 267 -2.58 -26.06 3.75
N GLN A 268 -1.56 -26.92 3.76
CA GLN A 268 -0.28 -26.60 4.39
C GLN A 268 0.50 -25.59 3.53
N PRO A 269 1.35 -24.73 4.13
CA PRO A 269 2.15 -23.78 3.38
C PRO A 269 3.08 -24.51 2.40
N SER A 270 2.94 -24.21 1.11
CA SER A 270 3.78 -24.76 0.05
C SER A 270 4.25 -23.65 -0.90
N ALA A 271 5.49 -23.77 -1.37
CA ALA A 271 5.98 -22.93 -2.45
C ALA A 271 5.06 -23.04 -3.67
N GLY A 272 4.63 -21.89 -4.19
CA GLY A 272 3.66 -21.77 -5.26
C GLY A 272 4.03 -20.70 -6.26
N THR A 273 3.06 -20.31 -7.09
CA THR A 273 3.20 -19.26 -8.08
C THR A 273 1.89 -18.47 -8.15
N GLY A 274 1.97 -17.15 -7.96
CA GLY A 274 0.80 -16.26 -7.93
C GLY A 274 -0.12 -16.58 -6.76
N TRP A 275 0.39 -16.50 -5.53
CA TRP A 275 -0.47 -16.65 -4.35
C TRP A 275 -1.34 -15.40 -4.18
N VAL A 276 -2.64 -15.60 -4.02
CA VAL A 276 -3.58 -14.53 -3.70
C VAL A 276 -4.30 -14.89 -2.41
N THR A 277 -4.49 -13.91 -1.54
CA THR A 277 -5.13 -14.06 -0.22
C THR A 277 -6.40 -13.19 -0.12
N ALA A 278 -7.35 -13.64 0.69
CA ALA A 278 -8.61 -12.92 0.89
C ALA A 278 -9.25 -13.17 2.27
N TYR A 279 -9.93 -12.15 2.78
CA TYR A 279 -10.81 -12.25 3.95
C TYR A 279 -12.26 -12.00 3.56
N GLN A 280 -13.18 -12.75 4.14
CA GLN A 280 -14.60 -12.40 4.21
C GLN A 280 -14.95 -11.89 5.60
N PHE A 281 -15.70 -10.81 5.66
CA PHE A 281 -16.27 -10.26 6.89
C PHE A 281 -17.80 -10.24 6.77
N ASN A 282 -18.50 -10.80 7.75
CA ASN A 282 -19.96 -10.72 7.79
C ASN A 282 -20.35 -9.44 8.55
N LEU A 283 -20.83 -8.43 7.80
CA LEU A 283 -21.22 -7.14 8.37
C LEU A 283 -22.61 -7.18 9.04
N GLY A 284 -23.41 -8.19 8.70
CA GLY A 284 -24.78 -8.34 9.15
C GLY A 284 -25.68 -7.26 8.56
N ASP A 285 -26.59 -6.76 9.38
CA ASP A 285 -27.57 -5.75 8.94
C ASP A 285 -27.06 -4.33 9.23
N ILE A 286 -27.28 -3.43 8.26
CA ILE A 286 -26.99 -2.00 8.38
C ILE A 286 -28.31 -1.21 8.33
N PRO A 287 -28.79 -0.68 9.46
CA PRO A 287 -29.95 0.22 9.51
C PRO A 287 -29.80 1.45 8.61
N ALA A 288 -30.92 2.11 8.30
CA ALA A 288 -30.92 3.37 7.55
C ALA A 288 -30.01 4.41 8.23
N GLY A 289 -29.15 5.08 7.45
CA GLY A 289 -28.19 6.08 7.92
C GLY A 289 -26.95 5.54 8.66
N ALA A 290 -26.96 4.27 9.08
CA ALA A 290 -25.88 3.65 9.85
C ALA A 290 -24.73 3.13 8.97
N GLU A 291 -23.63 2.75 9.61
CA GLU A 291 -22.43 2.24 8.94
C GLU A 291 -21.78 1.05 9.67
N ARG A 292 -20.90 0.35 8.93
CA ARG A 292 -20.03 -0.73 9.40
C ARG A 292 -18.63 -0.54 8.82
N TRP A 293 -17.65 -1.02 9.56
CA TRP A 293 -16.23 -0.88 9.22
C TRP A 293 -15.50 -2.21 9.32
N VAL A 294 -14.66 -2.49 8.32
CA VAL A 294 -13.70 -3.60 8.30
C VAL A 294 -12.41 -3.14 7.62
N GLY A 295 -11.35 -3.92 7.71
CA GLY A 295 -10.12 -3.58 7.02
C GLY A 295 -9.04 -4.65 7.11
N VAL A 296 -7.86 -4.31 6.60
CA VAL A 296 -6.63 -5.09 6.72
C VAL A 296 -5.47 -4.12 6.95
N ALA A 297 -4.62 -4.41 7.94
CA ALA A 297 -3.34 -3.75 8.15
C ALA A 297 -2.22 -4.65 7.66
N PHE A 298 -1.31 -4.09 6.87
CA PHE A 298 -0.20 -4.80 6.26
C PHE A 298 1.12 -4.23 6.77
N ALA A 299 2.10 -5.10 7.01
CA ALA A 299 3.49 -4.70 7.24
C ALA A 299 4.45 -5.67 6.54
N HIS A 300 5.60 -5.18 6.13
CA HIS A 300 6.64 -5.93 5.40
C HIS A 300 8.00 -5.82 6.08
N HIS A 301 8.81 -6.86 5.91
CA HIS A 301 10.20 -6.93 6.33
C HIS A 301 11.02 -7.66 5.27
N GLY A 302 12.16 -7.10 4.85
CA GLY A 302 12.97 -7.63 3.74
C GLY A 302 13.61 -9.01 3.98
N ASP A 303 13.77 -9.42 5.24
CA ASP A 303 14.13 -10.79 5.63
C ASP A 303 12.89 -11.71 5.69
N PRO A 304 12.81 -12.78 4.86
CA PRO A 304 11.68 -13.72 4.88
C PRO A 304 11.52 -14.50 6.20
N ALA A 305 12.55 -14.58 7.06
CA ALA A 305 12.44 -15.23 8.36
C ALA A 305 11.69 -14.40 9.42
N ALA A 306 11.50 -13.08 9.20
CA ALA A 306 11.04 -12.14 10.22
C ALA A 306 9.51 -12.14 10.50
N GLY A 307 8.76 -13.15 10.05
CA GLY A 307 7.29 -13.18 10.14
C GLY A 307 6.73 -13.13 11.57
N ALA A 308 7.52 -13.51 12.59
CA ALA A 308 7.15 -13.28 13.99
C ALA A 308 7.27 -11.79 14.39
N THR A 309 8.37 -11.14 14.01
CA THR A 309 8.64 -9.72 14.24
C THR A 309 7.57 -8.83 13.61
N VAL A 310 7.19 -9.10 12.35
CA VAL A 310 6.18 -8.30 11.66
C VAL A 310 4.78 -8.45 12.28
N ARG A 311 4.41 -9.66 12.72
CA ARG A 311 3.18 -9.88 13.50
C ARG A 311 3.20 -9.15 14.84
N GLN A 312 4.36 -9.02 15.49
CA GLN A 312 4.51 -8.22 16.70
C GLN A 312 4.28 -6.74 16.42
N TRP A 313 4.89 -6.17 15.38
CA TRP A 313 4.67 -4.76 14.98
C TRP A 313 3.19 -4.44 14.75
N LEU A 314 2.46 -5.32 14.05
CA LEU A 314 1.02 -5.16 13.83
C LEU A 314 0.20 -5.35 15.13
N THR A 315 0.73 -6.04 16.13
CA THR A 315 0.10 -6.19 17.46
C THR A 315 0.28 -4.93 18.29
N GLU A 316 1.46 -4.33 18.26
CA GLU A 316 1.78 -3.08 18.95
C GLU A 316 1.06 -1.88 18.32
N TYR A 317 0.94 -1.86 16.98
CA TYR A 317 0.25 -0.79 16.26
C TYR A 317 -1.28 -0.89 16.29
N ALA A 318 -1.86 -2.04 15.91
CA ALA A 318 -3.31 -2.17 15.82
C ALA A 318 -3.94 -2.55 17.17
N GLY A 319 -3.29 -3.42 17.95
CA GLY A 319 -3.83 -3.94 19.20
C GLY A 319 -5.22 -4.56 19.00
N ALA A 320 -6.19 -4.09 19.78
CA ALA A 320 -7.61 -4.45 19.65
C ALA A 320 -8.43 -3.46 18.79
N SER A 321 -7.78 -2.52 18.08
CA SER A 321 -8.45 -1.47 17.32
C SER A 321 -9.10 -2.01 16.05
N GLY A 322 -10.39 -1.68 15.85
CA GLY A 322 -11.08 -1.90 14.58
C GLY A 322 -10.64 -0.90 13.50
N ALA A 323 -11.04 -1.14 12.26
CA ALA A 323 -10.65 -0.31 11.12
C ALA A 323 -11.02 1.17 11.27
N GLN A 324 -12.22 1.48 11.81
CA GLN A 324 -12.65 2.85 12.10
C GLN A 324 -11.67 3.57 13.03
N ALA A 325 -11.34 2.96 14.17
CA ALA A 325 -10.46 3.56 15.17
C ALA A 325 -9.05 3.86 14.62
N LEU A 326 -8.54 3.04 13.68
CA LEU A 326 -7.26 3.32 13.02
C LEU A 326 -7.35 4.44 11.98
N VAL A 327 -8.48 4.57 11.26
CA VAL A 327 -8.72 5.71 10.35
C VAL A 327 -8.84 7.00 11.17
N ASP A 328 -9.66 7.01 12.22
CA ASP A 328 -9.87 8.18 13.09
C ASP A 328 -8.56 8.61 13.77
N ALA A 329 -7.78 7.65 14.29
CA ALA A 329 -6.48 7.94 14.89
C ALA A 329 -5.46 8.51 13.88
N GLU A 330 -5.49 8.07 12.63
CA GLU A 330 -4.60 8.61 11.60
C GLU A 330 -5.05 10.01 11.13
N VAL A 331 -6.36 10.24 10.95
CA VAL A 331 -6.91 11.58 10.70
C VAL A 331 -6.51 12.54 11.83
N ALA A 332 -6.60 12.12 13.08
CA ALA A 332 -6.16 12.92 14.23
C ALA A 332 -4.65 13.24 14.22
N ARG A 333 -3.78 12.32 13.78
CA ARG A 333 -2.35 12.59 13.58
C ARG A 333 -2.12 13.65 12.50
N TRP A 334 -2.84 13.57 11.38
CA TRP A 334 -2.76 14.58 10.32
C TRP A 334 -3.33 15.93 10.77
N ALA A 335 -4.39 15.95 11.57
CA ALA A 335 -4.91 17.17 12.18
C ALA A 335 -3.86 17.85 13.06
N ALA A 336 -3.20 17.11 13.95
CA ALA A 336 -2.10 17.62 14.79
C ALA A 336 -0.91 18.13 13.93
N PHE A 337 -0.56 17.43 12.84
CA PHE A 337 0.44 17.95 11.90
C PHE A 337 0.01 19.29 11.27
N GLN A 338 -1.24 19.42 10.85
CA GLN A 338 -1.80 20.63 10.25
C GLN A 338 -1.90 21.82 11.23
N THR A 339 -2.19 21.59 12.51
CA THR A 339 -2.24 22.66 13.52
C THR A 339 -0.85 23.03 14.04
N ASP A 340 -0.05 22.02 14.37
CA ASP A 340 1.14 22.21 15.21
C ASP A 340 2.39 22.44 14.36
N THR A 341 2.47 21.84 13.18
CA THR A 341 3.64 21.90 12.30
C THR A 341 3.46 22.88 11.14
N VAL A 342 2.34 22.82 10.42
CA VAL A 342 2.11 23.70 9.26
C VAL A 342 1.83 25.13 9.72
N LYS A 343 2.64 26.09 9.27
CA LYS A 343 2.48 27.52 9.57
C LYS A 343 1.96 28.26 8.34
N VAL A 344 0.76 28.83 8.47
CA VAL A 344 0.08 29.59 7.41
C VAL A 344 0.45 31.07 7.54
N PRO A 345 0.96 31.72 6.48
CA PRO A 345 1.18 33.17 6.46
C PRO A 345 -0.11 33.97 6.65
N ALA A 346 -0.03 35.11 7.31
CA ALA A 346 -1.18 36.01 7.46
C ALA A 346 -1.60 36.63 6.12
N GLY A 347 -2.91 36.83 5.92
CA GLY A 347 -3.47 37.43 4.70
C GLY A 347 -3.63 36.48 3.51
N MET A 348 -3.35 35.19 3.70
CA MET A 348 -3.54 34.14 2.69
C MET A 348 -5.03 33.86 2.45
N SER A 349 -5.42 33.62 1.19
CA SER A 349 -6.78 33.20 0.84
C SER A 349 -7.04 31.72 1.21
N ALA A 350 -8.32 31.31 1.25
CA ALA A 350 -8.69 29.94 1.60
C ALA A 350 -8.13 28.88 0.63
N ASP A 351 -8.02 29.22 -0.67
CA ASP A 351 -7.48 28.33 -1.69
C ASP A 351 -5.96 28.20 -1.58
N GLU A 352 -5.27 29.31 -1.36
CA GLU A 352 -3.82 29.32 -1.08
C GLU A 352 -3.47 28.57 0.21
N GLU A 353 -4.27 28.73 1.28
CA GLU A 353 -4.10 27.96 2.52
C GLU A 353 -4.28 26.46 2.24
N SER A 354 -5.31 26.08 1.48
CA SER A 354 -5.58 24.69 1.12
C SER A 354 -4.43 24.09 0.30
N LEU A 355 -3.90 24.84 -0.67
CA LEU A 355 -2.73 24.46 -1.47
C LEU A 355 -1.46 24.32 -0.62
N LEU A 356 -1.20 25.27 0.28
CA LEU A 356 -0.06 25.23 1.22
C LEU A 356 -0.13 24.00 2.11
N ARG A 357 -1.30 23.74 2.71
CA ARG A 357 -1.55 22.60 3.60
C ARG A 357 -1.40 21.25 2.90
N HIS A 358 -1.88 21.14 1.66
CA HIS A 358 -1.69 19.92 0.87
C HIS A 358 -0.23 19.74 0.45
N SER A 359 0.45 20.82 0.04
CA SER A 359 1.87 20.80 -0.29
C SER A 359 2.74 20.37 0.89
N ALA A 360 2.41 20.83 2.11
CA ALA A 360 3.09 20.41 3.33
C ALA A 360 2.93 18.91 3.63
N VAL A 361 1.74 18.33 3.35
CA VAL A 361 1.50 16.88 3.47
C VAL A 361 2.33 16.10 2.47
N VAL A 362 2.36 16.51 1.20
CA VAL A 362 3.19 15.87 0.16
C VAL A 362 4.67 15.89 0.57
N LEU A 363 5.17 17.04 1.07
CA LEU A 363 6.54 17.15 1.59
C LEU A 363 6.79 16.28 2.84
N HIS A 364 5.79 16.09 3.71
CA HIS A 364 5.90 15.22 4.88
C HIS A 364 5.98 13.74 4.50
N MET A 365 5.13 13.29 3.56
CA MET A 365 5.14 11.93 3.02
C MET A 365 6.40 11.62 2.20
N ALA A 366 7.02 12.65 1.59
CA ALA A 366 8.25 12.54 0.82
C ALA A 366 9.53 12.38 1.68
N GLN A 367 9.44 12.44 3.01
CA GLN A 367 10.58 12.28 3.91
C GLN A 367 10.91 10.80 4.11
N VAL A 368 12.13 10.37 3.76
CA VAL A 368 12.64 9.06 4.17
C VAL A 368 12.94 9.05 5.66
N ARG A 369 12.34 8.09 6.36
CA ARG A 369 12.46 7.85 7.81
C ARG A 369 13.05 6.46 8.13
N SER A 370 13.05 5.54 7.17
CA SER A 370 13.86 4.32 7.24
C SER A 370 15.34 4.70 7.47
N ARG A 371 15.89 4.14 8.56
CA ARG A 371 17.32 4.28 8.89
C ARG A 371 18.12 3.08 8.41
N ASP A 372 17.46 1.96 8.14
CA ASP A 372 18.10 0.70 7.84
C ASP A 372 17.36 0.01 6.69
N VAL A 373 18.12 -0.75 5.89
CA VAL A 373 17.58 -1.60 4.81
C VAL A 373 18.21 -2.99 4.91
N TYR A 374 17.43 -4.04 4.62
CA TYR A 374 17.89 -5.42 4.62
C TYR A 374 18.24 -5.85 3.19
N LEU A 375 19.48 -6.24 2.96
CA LEU A 375 19.96 -6.66 1.64
C LEU A 375 20.35 -8.14 1.66
N ARG A 376 20.00 -8.85 0.59
CA ARG A 376 20.32 -10.27 0.39
C ARG A 376 21.59 -10.46 -0.42
N GLU A 377 22.20 -11.63 -0.31
CA GLU A 377 23.41 -12.01 -1.07
C GLU A 377 23.20 -12.12 -2.59
N PHE A 378 21.93 -12.11 -3.04
CA PHE A 378 21.56 -12.10 -4.44
C PHE A 378 20.70 -10.88 -4.81
N LEU A 379 20.78 -10.46 -6.07
CA LEU A 379 20.05 -9.29 -6.58
C LEU A 379 18.59 -9.59 -6.89
N SER A 380 18.34 -10.47 -7.87
CA SER A 380 16.98 -10.83 -8.31
C SER A 380 16.57 -12.26 -7.97
N ARG A 381 17.51 -13.21 -8.02
CA ARG A 381 17.29 -14.65 -7.80
C ARG A 381 18.57 -15.34 -7.33
N ASP A 382 18.40 -16.50 -6.72
CA ASP A 382 19.51 -17.29 -6.20
C ASP A 382 20.56 -17.55 -7.29
N GLY A 383 21.82 -17.23 -6.98
CA GLY A 383 22.96 -17.33 -7.90
C GLY A 383 23.41 -16.02 -8.56
N GLU A 384 22.64 -14.94 -8.57
CA GLU A 384 23.07 -13.63 -9.11
C GLU A 384 23.74 -12.77 -8.02
N PRO A 385 25.09 -12.65 -7.95
CA PRO A 385 25.74 -12.11 -6.75
C PRO A 385 25.45 -10.64 -6.51
N ARG A 386 24.88 -10.32 -5.34
CA ARG A 386 24.79 -8.93 -4.88
C ARG A 386 26.12 -8.49 -4.29
N ARG A 387 26.58 -7.34 -4.76
CA ARG A 387 27.70 -6.59 -4.21
C ARG A 387 27.15 -5.26 -3.73
N THR A 388 27.63 -4.77 -2.59
CA THR A 388 27.15 -3.50 -2.02
C THR A 388 28.30 -2.60 -1.59
N ARG A 389 28.07 -1.29 -1.67
CA ARG A 389 28.98 -0.27 -1.11
C ARG A 389 28.69 0.06 0.35
N PHE A 390 27.56 -0.43 0.87
CA PHE A 390 27.18 -0.17 2.26
C PHE A 390 28.09 -0.97 3.22
N LYS A 391 28.27 -0.40 4.42
CA LYS A 391 29.02 -1.01 5.52
C LYS A 391 28.02 -1.56 6.52
N ALA A 392 28.37 -2.68 7.17
CA ALA A 392 27.56 -3.22 8.25
C ALA A 392 27.45 -2.21 9.41
N PRO A 393 26.42 -2.32 10.29
CA PRO A 393 26.30 -1.53 11.52
C PRO A 393 27.53 -1.75 12.43
N GLY A 394 28.52 -0.85 12.32
CA GLY A 394 29.86 -1.02 12.90
C GLY A 394 31.00 -0.57 11.99
N GLY A 395 30.77 -0.43 10.68
CA GLY A 395 31.71 0.16 9.72
C GLY A 395 32.65 -0.83 9.01
N THR A 396 32.55 -2.12 9.33
CA THR A 396 33.20 -3.22 8.60
C THR A 396 32.62 -3.38 7.19
N PRO A 397 33.38 -3.99 6.24
CA PRO A 397 32.80 -4.52 5.01
C PRO A 397 31.69 -5.50 5.37
N ALA A 398 30.53 -5.41 4.72
CA ALA A 398 29.44 -6.30 5.02
C ALA A 398 29.56 -7.62 4.27
N SER A 399 29.31 -8.72 4.97
CA SER A 399 28.86 -9.96 4.37
C SER A 399 27.34 -9.89 4.23
N LEU A 400 26.81 -10.44 3.14
CA LEU A 400 25.37 -10.53 2.89
C LEU A 400 24.90 -11.98 3.17
N PRO A 401 23.63 -12.20 3.57
CA PRO A 401 22.60 -11.20 3.83
C PRO A 401 22.84 -10.40 5.12
N ALA A 402 22.47 -9.12 5.13
CA ALA A 402 22.66 -8.24 6.30
C ALA A 402 21.74 -7.01 6.31
N TRP A 403 21.65 -6.39 7.50
CA TRP A 403 21.12 -5.05 7.69
C TRP A 403 22.16 -3.96 7.44
N PHE A 404 21.72 -2.80 6.96
CA PHE A 404 22.58 -1.68 6.60
C PHE A 404 22.00 -0.34 7.00
N ALA A 405 22.75 0.44 7.78
CA ALA A 405 22.38 1.79 8.14
C ALA A 405 22.52 2.75 6.96
N THR A 406 21.40 3.30 6.49
CA THR A 406 21.38 4.41 5.52
C THR A 406 21.92 5.67 6.21
N ARG A 407 22.84 6.38 5.56
CA ARG A 407 23.39 7.66 6.08
C ARG A 407 22.43 8.84 5.86
N ALA A 408 21.13 8.62 6.04
CA ALA A 408 20.08 9.64 5.90
C ALA A 408 20.10 10.68 7.05
N THR A 409 20.85 10.46 8.13
CA THR A 409 21.01 11.43 9.22
C THR A 409 21.86 12.65 8.81
N ALA A 410 21.16 13.70 8.35
CA ALA A 410 21.52 15.11 8.50
C ALA A 410 22.87 15.60 7.91
N ARG A 411 23.13 15.36 6.61
CA ARG A 411 24.19 16.08 5.87
C ARG A 411 23.75 17.36 5.15
N CYS A 412 22.47 17.54 4.83
CA CYS A 412 22.00 18.72 4.10
C CYS A 412 22.24 20.04 4.87
N TRP A 413 22.17 20.03 6.21
CA TRP A 413 22.32 21.23 7.03
C TRP A 413 23.78 21.68 7.30
N ARG A 414 24.79 20.86 6.99
CA ARG A 414 26.21 21.26 7.17
C ARG A 414 26.83 21.92 5.94
N ALA A 415 26.23 21.77 4.75
CA ALA A 415 26.70 22.41 3.52
C ALA A 415 26.53 23.95 3.58
N CYS A 416 25.40 24.45 4.08
CA CYS A 416 25.14 25.89 4.20
C CYS A 416 25.91 26.60 5.32
N ARG A 417 26.69 25.90 6.15
CA ARG A 417 27.44 26.49 7.28
C ARG A 417 28.97 26.47 7.13
N ARG A 418 29.50 26.04 5.97
CA ARG A 418 30.92 26.15 5.60
C ARG A 418 31.07 26.94 4.29
N GLY A 419 30.54 28.16 4.30
CA GLY A 419 30.60 29.14 3.22
C GLY A 419 31.35 30.42 3.57
N SER A 420 32.33 30.36 4.49
CA SER A 420 33.21 31.49 4.81
C SER A 420 34.59 31.01 5.25
N GLY A 421 35.64 31.58 4.66
CA GLY A 421 37.02 31.39 5.11
C GLY A 421 37.83 30.28 4.42
N ARG A 422 38.12 30.42 3.11
CA ARG A 422 39.44 30.16 2.49
C ARG A 422 39.42 30.50 0.99
N THR A 423 40.19 31.51 0.61
CA THR A 423 40.50 31.88 -0.78
C THR A 423 41.67 31.04 -1.31
N PRO A 424 41.52 30.35 -2.46
CA PRO A 424 42.65 30.02 -3.33
C PRO A 424 42.98 31.23 -4.25
N GLY A 425 44.20 31.27 -4.76
CA GLY A 425 44.74 32.42 -5.49
C GLY A 425 44.14 32.68 -6.88
N PHE A 426 44.45 33.88 -7.40
CA PHE A 426 44.01 34.40 -8.68
C PHE A 426 44.49 33.57 -9.89
N GLY A 427 43.60 33.38 -10.86
CA GLY A 427 43.94 33.08 -12.26
C GLY A 427 43.16 34.05 -13.16
N THR A 428 43.83 34.74 -14.08
CA THR A 428 43.29 35.89 -14.82
C THR A 428 42.56 35.51 -16.10
N GLY A 429 41.35 36.03 -16.32
CA GLY A 429 40.63 35.95 -17.60
C GLY A 429 39.27 36.66 -17.53
N PRO A 430 38.96 37.66 -18.40
CA PRO A 430 37.78 38.49 -18.24
C PRO A 430 36.59 38.04 -19.12
N THR A 431 35.41 37.85 -18.52
CA THR A 431 34.13 38.10 -19.20
C THR A 431 33.10 38.65 -18.20
N ARG A 432 32.35 39.67 -18.63
CA ARG A 432 31.49 40.49 -17.77
C ARG A 432 30.12 39.84 -17.57
N TRP A 433 29.62 39.83 -16.34
CA TRP A 433 28.19 40.02 -16.04
C TRP A 433 28.03 40.95 -14.83
N ARG A 434 27.09 41.91 -14.92
CA ARG A 434 26.84 42.92 -13.87
C ARG A 434 25.91 42.38 -12.78
N PRO A 435 26.10 42.76 -11.49
CA PRO A 435 25.19 42.37 -10.41
C PRO A 435 23.97 43.30 -10.29
N TRP A 436 22.86 42.77 -9.79
CA TRP A 436 21.73 43.52 -9.22
C TRP A 436 21.83 43.56 -7.67
N PRO A 437 21.15 44.50 -6.98
CA PRO A 437 21.66 45.04 -5.72
C PRO A 437 21.26 44.24 -4.46
N ARG A 438 22.12 44.33 -3.44
CA ARG A 438 21.85 43.88 -2.07
C ARG A 438 20.92 44.86 -1.36
N TRP A 439 19.92 44.35 -0.62
CA TRP A 439 19.22 45.12 0.41
C TRP A 439 19.27 44.42 1.78
N ALA A 440 19.61 45.24 2.77
CA ALA A 440 19.72 45.04 4.22
C ALA A 440 19.31 43.70 4.88
N CYS A 441 20.26 43.07 5.57
CA CYS A 441 19.98 42.35 6.81
C CYS A 441 20.14 43.31 8.00
N ARG A 442 19.06 43.58 8.75
CA ARG A 442 19.13 44.26 10.06
C ARG A 442 19.22 43.20 11.16
N ALA A 443 20.18 43.35 12.06
CA ALA A 443 20.35 42.45 13.20
C ALA A 443 19.39 42.81 14.35
N MET A 444 18.93 41.78 15.08
CA MET A 444 18.33 41.91 16.41
C MET A 444 18.85 40.79 17.34
N PRO A 445 18.83 41.00 18.67
CA PRO A 445 19.83 40.41 19.57
C PRO A 445 19.49 39.02 20.11
N ALA A 446 20.53 38.31 20.53
CA ALA A 446 20.42 37.00 21.17
C ALA A 446 19.94 37.08 22.62
N THR A 447 18.96 36.24 22.98
CA THR A 447 18.56 35.96 24.37
C THR A 447 19.00 34.55 24.79
N ARG A 448 19.21 34.38 26.10
CA ARG A 448 20.04 33.31 26.69
C ARG A 448 19.30 31.97 26.85
N CYS A 449 20.05 30.87 26.76
CA CYS A 449 19.62 29.57 27.27
C CYS A 449 19.66 29.53 28.81
N PRO A 450 18.71 28.88 29.50
CA PRO A 450 18.87 28.45 30.87
C PRO A 450 19.52 27.06 30.96
N THR A 451 20.32 26.86 31.99
CA THR A 451 21.04 25.62 32.30
C THR A 451 20.19 24.61 33.09
N THR A 452 20.64 23.36 33.05
CA THR A 452 20.15 22.20 33.78
C THR A 452 20.05 22.44 35.30
N SER A 453 19.01 21.92 35.95
CA SER A 453 19.03 21.63 37.39
C SER A 453 18.43 20.26 37.70
N THR A 454 19.22 19.41 38.34
CA THR A 454 18.79 18.16 38.97
C THR A 454 18.02 18.49 40.25
N ARG A 455 16.95 17.77 40.56
CA ARG A 455 16.37 17.80 41.91
C ARG A 455 15.81 16.45 42.36
N THR A 456 16.24 16.07 43.56
CA THR A 456 15.89 14.85 44.30
C THR A 456 14.41 14.81 44.65
N VAL A 457 13.78 13.63 44.59
CA VAL A 457 12.44 13.40 45.15
C VAL A 457 12.58 12.77 46.53
N ALA A 458 11.95 13.39 47.53
CA ALA A 458 11.75 12.82 48.86
C ALA A 458 10.27 12.48 49.06
N ALA A 459 9.99 11.38 49.77
CA ALA A 459 8.63 10.93 50.04
C ALA A 459 7.99 11.70 51.21
N SER A 460 6.66 11.82 51.18
CA SER A 460 5.84 12.11 52.37
C SER A 460 4.46 11.43 52.26
N SER A 461 3.82 11.20 53.41
CA SER A 461 2.78 10.18 53.56
C SER A 461 1.60 10.62 54.44
N THR A 462 0.38 10.46 53.93
CA THR A 462 -0.93 10.35 54.64
C THR A 462 -1.91 9.73 53.61
N GLY A 463 -2.86 8.82 53.87
CA GLY A 463 -3.67 8.53 55.06
C GLY A 463 -4.97 9.35 55.01
N VAL A 464 -6.21 8.84 55.05
CA VAL A 464 -6.80 7.50 55.26
C VAL A 464 -8.25 7.51 54.69
N SER A 465 -8.79 6.40 54.14
CA SER A 465 -10.21 5.97 54.32
C SER A 465 -10.46 4.55 53.79
N TRP A 466 -11.44 3.85 54.34
CA TRP A 466 -11.67 2.39 54.17
C TRP A 466 -12.94 2.03 53.38
N SER A 467 -12.92 0.88 52.71
CA SER A 467 -14.10 0.03 52.48
C SER A 467 -13.69 -1.44 52.32
N ARG A 468 -14.31 -2.34 53.09
CA ARG A 468 -14.01 -3.79 53.11
C ARG A 468 -15.00 -4.57 52.24
N ILE A 469 -14.53 -5.53 51.43
CA ILE A 469 -15.24 -6.79 51.19
C ILE A 469 -14.22 -7.95 51.28
N ARG A 470 -14.68 -9.11 51.78
CA ARG A 470 -13.85 -10.28 52.12
C ARG A 470 -13.61 -11.19 50.91
N CYS A 471 -12.44 -11.82 50.85
CA CYS A 471 -12.28 -13.19 50.35
C CYS A 471 -11.64 -14.07 51.43
N ARG A 472 -12.00 -15.36 51.46
CA ARG A 472 -11.61 -16.35 52.49
C ARG A 472 -11.28 -17.67 51.80
N ARG A 473 -10.50 -18.54 52.48
CA ARG A 473 -10.18 -19.97 52.17
C ARG A 473 -9.12 -20.21 51.07
N THR A 474 -8.21 -21.19 51.18
CA THR A 474 -7.68 -21.96 52.34
C THR A 474 -6.34 -22.62 52.01
N SER A 475 -5.45 -22.70 53.01
CA SER A 475 -4.40 -23.71 53.27
C SER A 475 -4.01 -24.79 52.22
N SER A 476 -2.71 -24.90 51.95
CA SER A 476 -2.02 -26.14 51.51
C SER A 476 -2.02 -27.23 52.60
N PRO A 477 -1.60 -28.48 52.28
CA PRO A 477 -0.28 -28.90 52.76
C PRO A 477 0.56 -29.73 51.74
N SER A 478 1.71 -30.19 52.21
CA SER A 478 2.92 -30.63 51.47
C SER A 478 3.18 -32.15 51.42
N ARG A 479 4.24 -32.54 50.69
CA ARG A 479 5.01 -33.84 50.69
C ARG A 479 4.50 -34.94 49.74
N ALA A 480 5.33 -35.87 49.25
CA ALA A 480 6.80 -35.89 49.00
C ALA A 480 7.18 -37.16 48.17
N THR A 481 8.32 -37.07 47.46
CA THR A 481 9.25 -38.15 47.03
C THR A 481 8.75 -39.58 46.72
N THR A 482 9.05 -40.06 45.52
CA THR A 482 9.91 -41.26 45.34
C THR A 482 10.50 -41.30 43.93
N ALA A 483 11.74 -41.80 43.82
CA ALA A 483 12.43 -42.03 42.57
C ALA A 483 12.94 -43.48 42.54
N SER A 484 12.93 -44.11 41.37
CA SER A 484 13.61 -45.39 41.14
C SER A 484 14.10 -45.44 39.69
N ALA A 485 15.42 -45.57 39.53
CA ALA A 485 16.11 -45.70 38.26
C ALA A 485 16.56 -47.15 38.01
N TRP A 486 17.35 -47.35 36.94
CA TRP A 486 17.88 -48.62 36.39
C TRP A 486 16.92 -49.33 35.40
N ARG A 487 17.40 -49.97 34.33
CA ARG A 487 18.73 -50.56 34.10
C ARG A 487 19.20 -50.50 32.63
N ARG A 488 20.51 -50.33 32.40
CA ARG A 488 21.17 -50.52 31.08
C ARG A 488 21.13 -51.98 30.62
N ARG A 489 21.15 -52.21 29.30
CA ARG A 489 22.05 -53.22 28.69
C ARG A 489 22.52 -52.77 27.29
N THR A 490 23.74 -53.18 26.97
CA THR A 490 24.52 -52.82 25.77
C THR A 490 24.82 -54.06 24.92
N SER A 491 25.55 -53.86 23.81
CA SER A 491 26.34 -54.85 23.05
C SER A 491 25.64 -55.56 21.87
N THR A 492 26.28 -55.88 20.71
CA THR A 492 27.46 -55.31 20.00
C THR A 492 27.63 -55.96 18.60
N ARG A 493 28.28 -55.22 17.67
CA ARG A 493 29.27 -55.68 16.64
C ARG A 493 28.87 -56.30 15.28
N ARG A 494 29.70 -55.93 14.28
CA ARG A 494 29.99 -56.50 12.93
C ARG A 494 28.89 -56.29 11.86
N GLY A 495 29.18 -55.96 10.58
CA GLY A 495 30.43 -55.47 9.95
C GLY A 495 30.67 -56.01 8.52
N ARG A 496 31.30 -55.19 7.64
CA ARG A 496 31.85 -55.49 6.28
C ARG A 496 30.84 -55.61 5.10
N THR A 497 30.91 -54.72 4.08
CA THR A 497 31.49 -54.88 2.69
C THR A 497 30.71 -55.84 1.77
N SER A 498 30.50 -55.62 0.46
CA SER A 498 30.86 -54.54 -0.50
C SER A 498 30.14 -54.77 -1.86
N SER A 499 30.37 -53.85 -2.82
CA SER A 499 30.36 -54.07 -4.30
C SER A 499 29.06 -54.36 -5.09
N SER A 500 28.91 -53.55 -6.13
CA SER A 500 28.12 -53.64 -7.37
C SER A 500 28.09 -54.99 -8.09
N THR A 501 27.06 -55.23 -8.94
CA THR A 501 27.13 -55.31 -10.44
C THR A 501 25.69 -55.42 -11.02
N ALA A 502 25.51 -55.24 -12.33
CA ALA A 502 24.22 -55.03 -13.00
C ALA A 502 23.71 -56.22 -13.85
N SER A 503 22.50 -56.02 -14.41
CA SER A 503 21.98 -56.53 -15.70
C SER A 503 21.16 -57.85 -15.79
N VAL A 504 19.86 -57.67 -16.08
CA VAL A 504 19.10 -58.16 -17.27
C VAL A 504 19.29 -59.60 -17.78
N SER A 505 18.20 -60.41 -17.81
CA SER A 505 17.57 -60.91 -19.07
C SER A 505 16.59 -62.09 -18.89
N SER A 506 15.48 -62.08 -19.66
CA SER A 506 14.81 -63.21 -20.37
C SER A 506 13.40 -62.75 -20.83
N CYS A 507 13.15 -62.58 -22.14
CA CYS A 507 12.60 -63.57 -23.09
C CYS A 507 11.12 -63.98 -22.82
N GLY A 508 10.17 -63.90 -23.75
CA GLY A 508 10.15 -63.35 -25.12
C GLY A 508 8.98 -63.88 -26.00
N ARG A 509 8.76 -63.27 -27.18
CA ARG A 509 7.89 -63.71 -28.32
C ARG A 509 6.35 -63.73 -28.13
N CYS A 510 5.52 -63.86 -29.18
CA CYS A 510 5.34 -63.10 -30.44
C CYS A 510 4.26 -63.76 -31.35
N GLY A 511 3.41 -62.96 -32.01
CA GLY A 511 2.61 -63.32 -33.20
C GLY A 511 1.13 -63.68 -32.97
N THR A 512 0.13 -63.44 -33.85
CA THR A 512 -0.15 -62.52 -35.01
C THR A 512 -1.42 -63.03 -35.76
N THR A 513 -2.06 -62.13 -36.55
CA THR A 513 -3.23 -62.30 -37.47
C THR A 513 -4.62 -62.19 -36.83
N SER A 514 -5.73 -61.82 -37.51
CA SER A 514 -6.03 -60.95 -38.70
C SER A 514 -7.57 -60.74 -38.81
N GLY A 515 -8.18 -59.86 -39.62
CA GLY A 515 -7.73 -58.78 -40.53
C GLY A 515 -8.78 -58.46 -41.63
N ARG A 516 -8.61 -57.32 -42.36
CA ARG A 516 -9.49 -56.74 -43.45
C ARG A 516 -10.75 -56.00 -42.95
N ARG A 517 -11.35 -54.98 -43.61
CA ARG A 517 -11.09 -54.02 -44.74
C ARG A 517 -12.15 -52.88 -44.50
N ALA A 518 -12.07 -51.61 -44.91
CA ALA A 518 -11.72 -51.01 -46.20
C ALA A 518 -11.49 -49.47 -46.09
N THR A 519 -11.04 -48.83 -47.18
CA THR A 519 -10.87 -47.37 -47.38
C THR A 519 -11.23 -46.99 -48.83
N PRO A 520 -11.61 -45.74 -49.17
CA PRO A 520 -10.61 -44.81 -49.76
C PRO A 520 -10.77 -43.32 -49.31
N ARG A 521 -9.68 -42.58 -49.02
CA ARG A 521 -8.91 -41.60 -49.87
C ARG A 521 -9.70 -40.34 -50.30
N TRP A 522 -9.13 -39.11 -50.42
CA TRP A 522 -7.79 -38.69 -50.86
C TRP A 522 -7.28 -37.34 -50.25
N TRP A 523 -5.97 -37.29 -49.90
CA TRP A 523 -4.92 -36.23 -50.15
C TRP A 523 -5.14 -34.75 -49.67
N THR A 524 -4.16 -33.93 -49.27
CA THR A 524 -2.68 -33.84 -49.45
C THR A 524 -1.88 -33.38 -48.18
N ARG A 525 -0.54 -33.49 -48.21
CA ARG A 525 0.50 -32.82 -47.36
C ARG A 525 1.19 -31.69 -48.19
N PRO A 526 2.11 -30.80 -47.69
CA PRO A 526 2.86 -30.76 -46.40
C PRO A 526 2.88 -29.37 -45.68
N GLY A 527 3.69 -29.19 -44.60
CA GLY A 527 3.98 -27.89 -43.95
C GLY A 527 5.22 -27.17 -44.56
N PRO A 528 5.97 -26.28 -43.86
CA PRO A 528 5.79 -25.65 -42.53
C PRO A 528 6.01 -24.08 -42.52
N ARG A 529 6.14 -23.46 -41.32
CA ARG A 529 6.75 -22.14 -40.94
C ARG A 529 5.82 -21.06 -40.33
N CYS A 530 6.36 -20.35 -39.33
CA CYS A 530 5.94 -19.04 -38.77
C CYS A 530 5.95 -17.91 -39.85
N PRO A 531 5.42 -16.65 -39.66
CA PRO A 531 5.52 -15.84 -38.41
C PRO A 531 4.49 -14.68 -38.18
N ARG A 532 4.81 -13.79 -37.20
CA ARG A 532 4.33 -12.40 -36.97
C ARG A 532 2.91 -12.23 -36.39
N ARG A 533 2.66 -11.40 -35.35
CA ARG A 533 3.01 -9.98 -35.03
C ARG A 533 2.10 -8.96 -35.75
N TRP A 534 1.05 -8.53 -35.05
CA TRP A 534 0.23 -7.32 -35.28
C TRP A 534 -0.07 -6.70 -33.90
N GLY A 535 -0.26 -5.39 -33.73
CA GLY A 535 -0.21 -4.31 -34.72
C GLY A 535 -1.09 -3.14 -34.27
N THR A 536 -0.50 -2.09 -33.72
CA THR A 536 -1.18 -0.82 -33.43
C THR A 536 -1.72 -0.17 -34.70
N ARG A 537 -2.88 0.50 -34.62
CA ARG A 537 -3.25 1.51 -35.61
C ARG A 537 -4.07 2.65 -35.01
N TRP A 538 -3.66 3.86 -35.36
CA TRP A 538 -4.34 5.12 -35.08
C TRP A 538 -5.62 5.27 -35.93
N TRP A 539 -6.52 6.15 -35.48
CA TRP A 539 -7.31 6.99 -36.39
C TRP A 539 -7.26 8.45 -35.92
N ARG A 540 -7.08 9.37 -36.89
CA ARG A 540 -7.09 10.82 -36.70
C ARG A 540 -7.74 11.41 -37.96
N SER A 541 -8.81 12.18 -37.79
CA SER A 541 -9.39 12.98 -38.88
C SER A 541 -9.85 14.33 -38.33
N SER A 542 -9.22 15.40 -38.82
CA SER A 542 -9.75 16.77 -38.86
C SER A 542 -11.06 16.79 -39.69
N THR A 543 -11.94 17.79 -39.65
CA THR A 543 -11.81 19.27 -39.76
C THR A 543 -13.12 19.90 -39.21
N ARG A 544 -13.27 21.19 -38.91
CA ARG A 544 -12.64 22.44 -39.40
C ARG A 544 -12.20 23.34 -38.24
#